data_AF-A0A7W0ZEG8-F1
#
_entry.id   AF-A0A7W0ZEG8-F1
#
_cell.length_a   1.000
_cell.length_b   1.000
_cell.length_c   1.000
_cell.angle_alpha   90.00
_cell.angle_beta   90.00
_cell.angle_gamma   90.00
#
_symmetry.space_group_name_H-M   'P 1'
#
loop_
_entity.id
_entity.type
_entity.pdbx_description
1 polymer ?
#
loop_
_entity_poly.entity_id
_entity_poly.type
_entity_poly.pdbx_seq_one_letter_code
_entity_poly.pdbx_strand_id
1 'polypeptide(L)' 'SVDSEIDECQKLLDQERLQCWADLDKLIMEDVVPWVPYLDATNVDIISENVTQYEYDQFSGEVGYAHLAVDESAQ' A
#
# COMPACT_ATOMS: atom_id res chain seq x y z
N SER A 1 20.06 11.19 -11.11
CA SER A 1 19.44 9.90 -11.47
C SER A 1 18.24 9.70 -10.56
N VAL A 2 17.36 8.74 -10.84
CA VAL A 2 16.29 8.38 -9.90
C VAL A 2 16.88 8.07 -8.51
N ASP A 3 17.99 7.34 -8.46
CA ASP A 3 18.68 7.02 -7.19
C ASP A 3 19.13 8.27 -6.42
N SER A 4 19.65 9.30 -7.09
CA SER A 4 20.09 10.51 -6.39
C SER A 4 18.92 11.33 -5.84
N GLU A 5 17.79 11.37 -6.55
CA GLU A 5 16.58 12.05 -6.05
C GLU A 5 15.99 11.30 -4.84
N ILE A 6 15.99 9.96 -4.89
CA ILE A 6 15.62 9.11 -3.75
C ILE A 6 16.51 9.43 -2.53
N ASP A 7 17.82 9.48 -2.71
CA ASP A 7 18.78 9.77 -1.64
C ASP A 7 18.55 11.17 -1.05
N GLU A 8 18.19 12.18 -1.85
CA GLU A 8 17.84 13.50 -1.33
C GLU A 8 16.53 13.49 -0.54
N CYS A 9 15.47 12.86 -1.06
CA CYS A 9 14.20 12.79 -0.35
C CYS A 9 14.30 12.04 0.99
N GLN A 10 15.19 11.05 1.10
CA GLN A 10 15.42 10.31 2.36
C GLN A 10 16.00 11.18 3.49
N LYS A 11 16.70 12.29 3.17
CA LYS A 11 17.31 13.19 4.16
C LYS A 11 16.30 14.17 4.77
N LEU A 12 15.18 14.39 4.10
CA LEU A 12 14.14 15.34 4.51
C LEU A 12 13.17 14.72 5.51
N LEU A 13 12.42 15.56 6.23
CA LEU A 13 11.38 15.14 7.16
C LEU A 13 10.06 15.87 6.87
N ASP A 14 8.99 15.37 7.50
CA ASP A 14 7.66 15.99 7.49
C ASP A 14 7.16 16.37 6.08
N GLN A 15 6.64 17.59 5.91
CA GLN A 15 6.05 18.07 4.67
C GLN A 15 7.07 18.20 3.52
N GLU A 16 8.31 18.58 3.84
CA GLU A 16 9.37 18.71 2.83
C GLU A 16 9.69 17.35 2.21
N ARG A 17 9.69 16.29 3.04
CA ARG A 17 9.84 14.91 2.55
C ARG A 17 8.68 14.51 1.65
N LEU A 18 7.44 14.78 2.07
CA LEU A 18 6.26 14.42 1.29
C LEU A 18 6.25 15.10 -0.08
N GLN A 19 6.59 16.40 -0.13
CA GLN A 19 6.66 17.14 -1.38
C GLN A 19 7.78 16.61 -2.29
N CYS A 20 8.95 16.28 -1.74
CA CYS A 20 10.06 15.70 -2.50
C CYS A 20 9.65 14.40 -3.22
N TRP A 21 8.98 13.48 -2.50
CA TRP A 21 8.50 12.23 -3.10
C TRP A 21 7.42 12.46 -4.16
N ALA A 22 6.52 13.42 -3.95
CA ALA A 22 5.49 13.76 -4.94
C ALA A 22 6.08 14.33 -6.23
N ASP A 23 7.15 15.13 -6.14
CA ASP A 23 7.82 15.68 -7.32
C ASP A 23 8.67 14.63 -8.04
N LEU A 24 9.31 13.72 -7.30
CA LEU A 24 9.97 12.56 -7.88
C LEU A 24 8.98 11.63 -8.60
N ASP A 25 7.79 11.38 -8.02
CA ASP A 25 6.76 10.55 -8.66
C ASP A 25 6.34 11.15 -10.01
N LYS A 26 6.10 12.47 -10.09
CA LYS A 26 5.83 13.16 -11.36
C LYS A 26 6.96 13.00 -12.37
N LEU A 27 8.21 13.19 -11.95
CA LEU A 27 9.38 13.01 -12.83
C LEU A 27 9.40 11.59 -13.42
N ILE A 28 9.19 10.56 -12.59
CA ILE A 28 9.16 9.18 -13.06
C ILE A 28 7.99 8.97 -14.02
N MET A 29 6.82 9.51 -13.66
CA MET A 29 5.56 9.40 -14.39
C MET A 29 5.57 10.09 -15.76
N GLU A 30 6.31 11.19 -15.91
CA GLU A 30 6.34 11.99 -17.13
C GLU A 30 7.55 11.64 -18.01
N ASP A 31 8.74 11.43 -17.42
CA ASP A 31 10.01 11.41 -18.15
C ASP A 31 10.73 10.05 -18.17
N VAL A 32 10.51 9.17 -17.19
CA VAL A 32 11.30 7.92 -17.05
C VAL A 32 10.52 6.69 -17.49
N VAL A 33 9.36 6.46 -16.88
CA VAL A 33 8.45 5.36 -17.21
C VAL A 33 7.05 5.97 -17.30
N PRO A 34 6.61 6.41 -18.50
CA PRO A 34 5.31 7.01 -18.68
C PRO A 34 4.19 6.07 -18.24
N TRP A 35 3.69 6.27 -17.02
CA TRP A 35 2.65 5.46 -16.39
C TRP A 35 1.60 6.42 -15.86
N VAL A 36 0.36 6.36 -16.34
CA VAL A 36 -0.70 7.23 -15.79
C VAL A 36 -1.43 6.45 -14.70
N PRO A 37 -1.55 6.97 -13.46
CA PRO A 37 -2.35 6.34 -12.43
C PRO A 37 -3.75 6.06 -12.95
N TYR A 38 -4.09 4.77 -13.06
CA TYR A 38 -5.36 4.34 -13.65
C TYR A 38 -6.42 4.06 -12.60
N LEU A 39 -6.02 3.49 -11.45
CA LEU A 39 -6.93 3.03 -10.39
C LEU A 39 -6.28 3.17 -9.02
N ASP A 40 -7.11 3.52 -8.03
CA ASP A 40 -6.85 3.24 -6.62
C ASP A 40 -7.48 1.89 -6.28
N ALA A 41 -6.66 0.91 -5.91
CA ALA A 41 -7.14 -0.44 -5.63
C ALA A 41 -7.94 -0.47 -4.31
N THR A 42 -9.12 -1.09 -4.35
CA THR A 42 -9.89 -1.41 -3.15
C THR A 42 -9.89 -2.92 -2.95
N ASN A 43 -9.41 -3.38 -1.80
CA ASN A 43 -9.54 -4.78 -1.42
C ASN A 43 -10.97 -5.08 -0.99
N VAL A 44 -11.56 -6.10 -1.61
CA VAL A 44 -12.93 -6.55 -1.33
C VAL A 44 -12.89 -8.04 -1.03
N ASP A 45 -13.08 -8.36 0.24
CA ASP A 45 -13.06 -9.73 0.74
C ASP A 45 -14.47 -10.22 1.04
N ILE A 46 -14.81 -11.40 0.54
CA ILE A 46 -16.05 -12.10 0.90
C ILE A 46 -15.71 -13.12 1.97
N ILE A 47 -16.17 -12.88 3.19
CA ILE A 47 -15.93 -13.75 4.35
C ILE A 47 -17.18 -14.53 4.74
N SER A 48 -16.99 -15.75 5.26
CA SER A 48 -18.08 -16.58 5.79
C SER A 48 -18.66 -15.98 7.08
N GLU A 49 -19.95 -16.21 7.34
CA GLU A 49 -20.57 -15.90 8.64
C GLU A 49 -19.89 -16.64 9.81
N ASN A 50 -19.16 -17.72 9.53
CA ASN A 50 -18.39 -18.47 10.53
C ASN A 50 -17.06 -17.80 10.90
N VAL A 51 -16.64 -16.74 10.21
CA VAL A 51 -15.45 -15.95 10.58
C VAL A 51 -15.83 -14.98 11.69
N THR A 52 -15.27 -15.18 12.88
CA THR A 52 -15.61 -14.40 14.08
C THR A 52 -14.68 -13.22 14.32
N GLN A 53 -13.49 -13.25 13.70
CA GLN A 53 -12.48 -12.18 13.73
C GLN A 53 -11.80 -12.14 12.36
N TYR A 54 -11.71 -10.95 11.76
CA TYR A 54 -10.99 -10.69 10.51
C TYR A 54 -10.08 -9.47 10.67
N GLU A 55 -8.87 -9.56 10.14
CA GLU A 55 -7.93 -8.44 10.05
C GLU A 55 -7.32 -8.39 8.65
N TYR A 56 -7.34 -7.20 8.06
CA TYR A 56 -6.73 -6.92 6.76
C TYR A 56 -5.26 -6.54 6.94
N ASP A 57 -4.36 -7.24 6.25
CA ASP A 57 -2.94 -6.90 6.21
C ASP A 57 -2.69 -5.86 5.11
N GLN A 58 -2.46 -4.60 5.53
CA GLN A 58 -2.19 -3.49 4.61
C GLN A 58 -0.88 -3.62 3.84
N PHE A 59 0.09 -4.39 4.34
CA PHE A 59 1.37 -4.58 3.66
C PHE A 59 1.24 -5.60 2.53
N SER A 60 0.58 -6.73 2.78
CA SER A 60 0.42 -7.78 1.76
C SER A 60 -0.82 -7.60 0.88
N GLY A 61 -1.81 -6.82 1.33
CA GLY A 61 -3.09 -6.70 0.65
C GLY A 61 -3.95 -7.97 0.76
N GLU A 62 -3.77 -8.74 1.84
CA GLU A 62 -4.40 -10.05 2.03
C GLU A 62 -4.90 -10.20 3.48
N VAL A 63 -5.48 -11.36 3.80
CA VAL A 63 -5.90 -11.66 5.17
C VAL A 63 -4.69 -11.84 6.12
N GLY A 64 -4.74 -11.18 7.26
CA GLY A 64 -3.79 -11.37 8.35
C GLY A 64 -4.06 -12.68 9.10
N TYR A 65 -3.57 -13.81 8.59
CA TYR A 65 -3.87 -15.15 9.15
C TYR A 65 -3.55 -15.31 10.64
N ALA A 66 -2.54 -14.60 11.16
CA ALA A 66 -2.21 -14.62 12.59
C ALA A 66 -3.30 -14.00 13.49
N HIS A 67 -4.22 -13.25 12.89
CA HIS A 67 -5.30 -12.52 13.54
C HIS A 67 -6.70 -12.92 13.02
N LEU A 68 -6.80 -14.08 12.37
CA LEU A 68 -8.04 -14.67 11.89
C LEU A 68 -8.60 -15.68 12.90
N ALA A 69 -9.91 -15.64 13.15
CA ALA A 69 -10.59 -16.65 13.96
C ALA A 69 -11.88 -17.16 13.29
N VAL A 70 -12.21 -18.42 13.52
CA VAL A 70 -13.41 -19.10 13.01
C VAL A 70 -14.18 -19.73 14.15
N ASP A 71 -15.50 -19.81 14.02
CA ASP A 71 -16.35 -20.58 14.93
C ASP A 71 -16.11 -22.08 14.74
N GLU A 72 -15.56 -22.74 15.76
CA GLU A 72 -15.30 -24.18 15.75
C GLU A 72 -16.58 -25.02 15.65
N SER A 73 -17.71 -24.50 16.13
CA SER A 73 -18.98 -25.25 16.14
C SER A 73 -19.64 -25.36 14.76
N ALA A 74 -19.19 -24.58 13.79
CA ALA A 74 -19.72 -24.50 12.43
C ALA A 74 -18.82 -25.21 11.38
N GLN A 75 -17.86 -26.02 11.84
CA GLN A 75 -16.93 -26.80 11.00
C GLN A 75 -17.44 -28.20 10.64
#